data_AF-A0ABD0RGX2-F1
#
_entry.id   AF-A0ABD0RGX2-F1
#
_cell.length_a   1.000
_cell.length_b   1.000
_cell.length_c   1.000
_cell.angle_alpha   90.00
_cell.angle_beta   90.00
_cell.angle_gamma   90.00
#
_symmetry.space_group_name_H-M   'P 1'
#
loop_
_entity.id
_entity.type
_entity.pdbx_description
1 polymer ?
#
loop_
_entity_poly.entity_id
_entity_poly.type
_entity_poly.pdbx_seq_one_letter_code
_entity_poly.pdbx_strand_id
1 'polypeptide(L)' 'ERDLLKTFRIPVDTFITYVMTLEDHYHANVAYHNSLHAADVTQSTHVLLSTPALD' A
#
# COMPACT_ATOMS: atom_id res chain seq x y z
N GLU A 1 0.59 -12.93 2.73
CA GLU A 1 -0.27 -11.81 3.16
C GLU A 1 -1.70 -11.82 2.65
N ARG A 2 -2.06 -11.45 1.41
CA ARG A 2 -3.49 -11.49 0.95
C ARG A 2 -3.74 -12.08 -0.44
N ASP A 3 -2.71 -12.57 -1.12
CA ASP A 3 -2.74 -13.17 -2.48
C ASP A 3 -3.41 -12.30 -3.58
N LEU A 4 -3.51 -10.98 -3.36
CA LEU A 4 -4.23 -10.02 -4.21
C LEU A 4 -3.75 -10.00 -5.66
N LEU A 5 -2.43 -10.12 -5.89
CA LEU A 5 -1.88 -10.15 -7.26
C LEU A 5 -2.42 -11.32 -8.08
N LYS A 6 -2.60 -12.49 -7.45
CA LYS A 6 -3.20 -13.65 -8.12
C LYS A 6 -4.71 -13.49 -8.28
N THR A 7 -5.39 -13.11 -7.19
CA THR A 7 -6.86 -12.93 -7.17
C THR A 7 -7.33 -11.99 -8.27
N PHE A 8 -6.62 -10.87 -8.46
CA PHE A 8 -6.95 -9.85 -9.45
C PHE A 8 -6.13 -9.92 -10.73
N ARG A 9 -5.28 -10.95 -10.89
CA ARG A 9 -4.42 -11.16 -12.07
C ARG A 9 -3.57 -9.93 -12.41
N ILE A 10 -3.01 -9.30 -11.39
CA ILE A 10 -2.17 -8.11 -11.54
C ILE A 10 -0.73 -8.58 -11.86
N PRO A 11 -0.16 -8.22 -13.03
CA PRO A 11 1.23 -8.50 -13.32
C PRO A 11 2.14 -7.80 -12.30
N VAL A 12 3.16 -8.51 -11.80
CA VAL A 12 4.05 -7.96 -10.76
C VAL A 12 4.75 -6.68 -11.21
N ASP A 13 5.18 -6.61 -12.46
CA ASP A 13 5.84 -5.42 -13.02
C ASP A 13 4.89 -4.23 -13.10
N THR A 14 3.61 -4.47 -13.43
CA THR A 14 2.57 -3.44 -13.41
C THR A 14 2.35 -2.92 -11.99
N PHE A 15 2.29 -3.82 -11.00
CA PHE A 15 2.15 -3.43 -9.59
C PHE A 15 3.33 -2.56 -9.17
N ILE A 16 4.57 -3.04 -9.34
CA ILE A 16 5.79 -2.31 -8.95
C ILE A 16 5.85 -0.94 -9.63
N THR A 17 5.64 -0.88 -10.95
CA THR A 17 5.64 0.38 -11.70
C THR A 17 4.63 1.38 -11.13
N TYR A 18 3.43 0.90 -10.79
CA TYR A 18 2.40 1.74 -10.20
C TYR A 18 2.79 2.26 -8.82
N VAL A 19 3.24 1.39 -7.89
CA VAL A 19 3.58 1.84 -6.53
C VAL A 19 4.81 2.74 -6.50
N MET A 20 5.81 2.50 -7.35
CA MET A 20 6.96 3.41 -7.50
C MET A 20 6.52 4.79 -7.99
N THR A 21 5.67 4.83 -9.03
CA THR A 21 5.13 6.10 -9.53
C THR A 21 4.29 6.80 -8.46
N LEU A 22 3.46 6.08 -7.71
CA LEU A 22 2.67 6.64 -6.61
C LEU A 22 3.55 7.21 -5.50
N GLU A 23 4.62 6.50 -5.11
CA GLU A 23 5.59 6.95 -4.12
C GLU A 23 6.28 8.25 -4.55
N ASP A 24 6.74 8.33 -5.80
CA ASP A 24 7.39 9.53 -6.36
C ASP A 24 6.49 10.78 -6.32
N HIS A 25 5.16 10.59 -6.30
CA HIS A 25 4.19 11.69 -6.22
C HIS A 25 3.89 12.14 -4.78
N TYR A 26 4.42 11.47 -3.76
CA TYR A 26 4.44 12.01 -2.40
C TYR A 26 5.59 13.02 -2.24
N HIS A 27 5.29 14.14 -1.58
CA HIS A 27 6.27 15.21 -1.42
C HIS A 27 7.31 14.88 -0.35
N ALA A 28 8.53 14.55 -0.76
CA ALA A 28 9.63 14.17 0.15
C ALA A 28 10.07 15.31 1.11
N ASN A 29 9.79 16.57 0.78
CA ASN A 29 10.09 17.72 1.63
C ASN A 29 8.98 18.05 2.65
N VAL A 30 7.87 17.30 2.66
CA VAL A 30 6.82 17.43 3.67
C VAL A 30 7.16 16.55 4.86
N ALA A 31 7.21 17.14 6.05
CA ALA A 31 7.65 16.46 7.26
C ALA A 31 6.75 15.28 7.70
N TYR A 32 5.47 15.27 7.29
CA TYR A 32 4.51 14.26 7.73
C TYR A 32 3.76 13.57 6.58
N HIS A 33 3.01 14.31 5.74
CA HIS A 33 2.23 13.73 4.63
C HIS A 33 3.12 13.33 3.42
N ASN A 34 4.00 12.36 3.63
CA ASN A 34 4.92 11.78 2.65
C ASN A 34 4.67 10.26 2.48
N SER A 35 5.49 9.58 1.68
CA SER A 35 5.31 8.15 1.40
C SER A 35 5.45 7.26 2.65
N LEU A 36 6.22 7.68 3.66
CA LEU A 36 6.33 6.95 4.92
C LEU A 36 4.99 6.93 5.67
N HIS A 37 4.30 8.06 5.75
CA HIS A 37 2.96 8.10 6.34
C HIS A 37 1.95 7.27 5.52
N ALA A 38 2.04 7.31 4.19
CA ALA A 38 1.21 6.48 3.33
C ALA A 38 1.43 4.98 3.58
N ALA A 39 2.69 4.56 3.73
CA ALA A 39 3.05 3.19 4.06
C ALA A 39 2.53 2.76 5.44
N ASP A 40 2.67 3.62 6.45
CA ASP A 40 2.17 3.41 7.82
C ASP A 40 0.64 3.20 7.84
N VAL A 41 -0.11 4.08 7.18
CA VAL A 41 -1.58 3.96 7.09
C VAL A 41 -2.00 2.71 6.31
N THR A 42 -1.28 2.37 5.24
CA THR A 42 -1.54 1.16 4.44
C THR A 42 -1.35 -0.10 5.28
N GLN A 43 -0.26 -0.17 6.05
CA GLN A 43 0.04 -1.29 6.94
C GLN A 43 -0.94 -1.37 8.11
N SER A 44 -1.27 -0.24 8.73
CA SER A 44 -2.27 -0.15 9.78
C SER A 44 -3.63 -0.67 9.31
N THR A 45 -4.08 -0.22 8.13
CA THR A 45 -5.34 -0.68 7.52
C THR A 45 -5.30 -2.17 7.20
N HIS A 46 -4.17 -2.68 6.70
CA HIS A 46 -3.98 -4.11 6.47
C HIS A 46 -4.19 -4.94 7.74
N VAL A 47 -3.69 -4.47 8.90
CA VAL A 47 -3.89 -5.12 10.20
C VAL A 47 -5.33 -4.99 10.68
N LEU A 48 -5.93 -3.81 10.57
CA LEU A 48 -7.34 -3.60 10.97
C LEU A 48 -8.29 -4.51 10.19
N LEU A 49 -8.03 -4.72 8.89
CA LEU A 49 -8.76 -5.66 8.04
C LEU A 49 -8.53 -7.14 8.38
N SER A 50 -7.67 -7.45 9.35
CA SER A 50 -7.46 -8.80 9.89
C SER A 50 -8.00 -8.94 11.31
N THR A 51 -8.82 -7.97 11.77
CA THR A 51 -9.43 -8.03 13.10
C THR A 51 -10.43 -9.19 13.15
N PRO A 52 -10.38 -10.11 14.13
CA PRO A 52 -11.28 -11.26 14.22
C PRO A 52 -12.77 -10.91 14.30
N ALA A 53 -13.11 -9.67 14.70
CA ALA A 53 -14.47 -9.17 14.72
C ALA A 53 -15.05 -8.86 13.32
N LEU A 54 -14.24 -8.95 12.27
CA LEU A 54 -14.61 -8.69 10.87
C LEU A 54 -14.66 -9.97 10.00
N ASP A 55 -14.44 -11.15 10.60
CA ASP A 55 -14.61 -12.47 9.96
C ASP A 55 -16.06 -12.98 10.05
#